data_AF-A0A949XGH4-F1
#
_entry.id   AF-A0A949XGH4-F1
#
_cell.length_a   1.000
_cell.length_b   1.000
_cell.length_c   1.000
_cell.angle_alpha   90.00
_cell.angle_beta   90.00
_cell.angle_gamma   90.00
#
_symmetry.space_group_name_H-M   'P 1'
#
loop_
_entity.id
_entity.type
_entity.pdbx_description
1 polymer ?
#
loop_
_entity_poly.entity_id
_entity_poly.type
_entity_poly.pdbx_seq_one_letter_code
_entity_poly.pdbx_strand_id
1 'polypeptide(L)'
;MTNSSAILSATRFKEKSVKIEIKNRWNGAVIFSHEAEENSIAITINKMVADARAKLARADLARADLTDADLTDANLTDADLTPIRDDIWAVLSSAPREVPALIQALKDGRVDGSTYQGECSCLVGTIAMARGVFYGNLEGLKANSSRPAERFFMGIRRGDTPETSQFSALALKWSQDWLDAMRSAFGQ
;
A
#
# COMPACT_ATOMS: atom_id res chain seq x y z
N MET A 1 23.35 64.19 -18.26
CA MET A 1 23.61 62.73 -18.31
C MET A 1 22.42 62.05 -17.67
N THR A 2 21.80 61.17 -18.44
CA THR A 2 20.53 60.49 -18.23
C THR A 2 20.55 59.55 -17.04
N ASN A 3 19.45 59.47 -16.30
CA ASN A 3 18.99 58.17 -15.79
C ASN A 3 17.47 58.14 -15.65
N SER A 4 16.84 57.63 -16.72
CA SER A 4 15.47 57.12 -16.69
C SER A 4 15.39 55.95 -15.73
N SER A 5 14.74 56.13 -14.58
CA SER A 5 14.28 55.00 -13.76
C SER A 5 12.89 54.59 -14.25
N ALA A 6 12.86 53.85 -15.36
CA ALA A 6 11.65 53.22 -15.86
C ALA A 6 11.39 51.91 -15.09
N ILE A 7 10.35 51.94 -14.26
CA ILE A 7 9.29 50.94 -14.13
C ILE A 7 9.69 49.48 -14.44
N LEU A 8 9.75 48.65 -13.40
CA LEU A 8 9.29 47.26 -13.48
C LEU A 8 8.54 46.92 -12.19
N SER A 9 7.26 47.28 -12.18
CA SER A 9 6.27 46.61 -11.33
C SER A 9 6.29 45.15 -11.75
N ALA A 10 6.84 44.28 -10.90
CA ALA A 10 6.74 42.84 -11.05
C ALA A 10 5.28 42.43 -10.88
N THR A 11 4.52 42.53 -11.97
CA THR A 11 3.19 41.95 -12.09
C THR A 11 3.38 40.45 -11.93
N ARG A 12 3.14 39.94 -10.72
CA ARG A 12 3.01 38.52 -10.46
C ARG A 12 1.80 38.05 -11.26
N PHE A 13 2.05 37.51 -12.45
CA PHE A 13 1.01 36.83 -13.23
C PHE A 13 0.48 35.71 -12.33
N LYS A 14 -0.76 35.84 -11.87
CA LYS A 14 -1.49 34.71 -11.28
C LYS A 14 -1.62 33.68 -12.40
N GLU A 15 -0.86 32.61 -12.34
CA GLU A 15 -1.04 31.46 -13.22
C GLU A 15 -2.50 31.01 -13.09
N LYS A 16 -3.17 30.89 -14.23
CA LYS A 16 -4.63 30.70 -14.26
C LYS A 16 -4.89 29.22 -13.98
N SER A 17 -5.46 28.90 -12.82
CA SER A 17 -5.89 27.53 -12.53
C SER A 17 -6.99 27.12 -13.51
N VAL A 18 -6.88 25.89 -14.05
CA VAL A 18 -7.84 25.33 -15.00
C VAL A 18 -8.43 24.06 -14.39
N LYS A 19 -9.75 24.02 -14.27
CA LYS A 19 -10.50 22.85 -13.80
C LYS A 19 -11.01 22.03 -15.00
N ILE A 20 -10.72 20.73 -14.99
CA ILE A 20 -11.20 19.77 -15.99
C ILE A 20 -12.03 18.69 -15.29
N GLU A 21 -13.20 18.40 -15.84
CA GLU A 21 -14.14 17.39 -15.34
C GLU A 21 -14.34 16.27 -16.36
N ILE A 22 -14.23 15.02 -15.90
CA ILE A 22 -14.55 13.82 -16.68
C ILE A 22 -15.96 13.39 -16.26
N LYS A 23 -16.88 13.33 -17.23
CA LYS A 23 -18.30 13.05 -16.99
C LYS A 23 -18.72 11.72 -17.56
N ASN A 24 -19.66 11.07 -16.88
CA ASN A 24 -20.34 9.89 -17.37
C ASN A 24 -21.18 10.25 -18.60
N ARG A 25 -20.98 9.52 -19.70
CA ARG A 25 -21.65 9.79 -20.98
C ARG A 25 -23.16 9.67 -20.94
N TRP A 26 -23.70 8.82 -20.07
CA TRP A 26 -25.11 8.42 -20.07
C TRP A 26 -25.96 9.22 -19.08
N ASN A 27 -25.40 9.67 -17.97
CA ASN A 27 -26.14 10.44 -16.95
C ASN A 27 -25.55 11.82 -16.65
N GLY A 28 -24.43 12.21 -17.29
CA GLY A 28 -23.81 13.53 -17.13
C GLY A 28 -23.12 13.77 -15.78
N ALA A 29 -23.13 12.79 -14.87
CA ALA A 29 -22.50 12.91 -13.56
C ALA A 29 -20.98 13.06 -13.70
N VAL A 30 -20.37 13.92 -12.89
CA VAL A 30 -18.90 14.07 -12.82
C VAL A 30 -18.32 12.83 -12.13
N ILE A 31 -17.51 12.06 -12.85
CA ILE A 31 -16.79 10.89 -12.34
C ILE A 31 -15.48 11.32 -11.66
N PHE A 32 -14.82 12.34 -12.23
CA PHE A 32 -13.55 12.85 -11.73
C PHE A 32 -13.41 14.33 -12.05
N SER A 33 -12.80 15.11 -11.16
CA SER A 33 -12.48 16.52 -11.40
C SER A 33 -11.11 16.86 -10.85
N HIS A 34 -10.32 17.59 -11.63
CA HIS A 34 -9.03 18.08 -11.19
C HIS A 34 -8.85 19.54 -11.59
N GLU A 35 -8.31 20.34 -10.66
CA GLU A 35 -7.96 21.74 -10.86
C GLU A 35 -6.48 21.93 -10.53
N ALA A 36 -5.73 22.47 -11.48
CA ALA A 36 -4.31 22.76 -11.33
C ALA A 36 -3.91 23.96 -12.21
N GLU A 37 -2.76 24.56 -11.90
CA GLU A 37 -2.10 25.54 -12.77
C GLU A 37 -1.66 24.83 -14.07
N GLU A 38 -1.93 25.46 -15.23
CA GLU A 38 -1.65 24.89 -16.56
C GLU A 38 -2.27 23.50 -16.82
N ASN A 39 -3.40 23.19 -16.18
CA ASN A 39 -4.02 21.88 -16.30
C ASN A 39 -4.42 21.55 -17.75
N SER A 40 -4.13 20.32 -18.16
CA SER A 40 -4.45 19.76 -19.48
C SER A 40 -5.16 18.41 -19.32
N ILE A 41 -5.76 17.91 -20.40
CA ILE A 41 -6.37 16.58 -20.40
C ILE A 41 -5.34 15.51 -20.00
N ALA A 42 -4.09 15.61 -20.46
CA ALA A 42 -3.03 14.67 -20.10
C ALA A 42 -2.69 14.73 -18.60
N ILE A 43 -2.57 15.94 -18.03
CA ILE A 43 -2.33 16.13 -16.59
C ILE A 43 -3.52 15.58 -15.78
N THR A 44 -4.75 15.89 -16.20
CA THR A 44 -5.97 15.41 -15.55
C THR A 44 -6.14 13.90 -15.67
N ILE A 45 -5.77 13.27 -16.78
CA ILE A 45 -5.81 11.80 -16.95
C ILE A 45 -4.70 11.15 -16.12
N ASN A 46 -3.48 11.68 -16.12
CA ASN A 46 -2.40 11.17 -15.27
C ASN A 46 -2.77 11.29 -13.79
N LYS A 47 -3.36 12.42 -13.39
CA LYS A 47 -3.89 12.63 -12.04
C LYS A 47 -5.08 11.73 -11.75
N MET A 48 -5.97 11.49 -12.72
CA MET A 48 -7.07 10.53 -12.58
C MET A 48 -6.53 9.13 -12.37
N VAL A 49 -5.55 8.65 -13.13
CA VAL A 49 -4.93 7.34 -12.93
C VAL A 49 -4.20 7.28 -11.59
N ALA A 50 -3.50 8.35 -11.21
CA ALA A 50 -2.85 8.48 -9.92
C ALA A 50 -3.84 8.65 -8.75
N ASP A 51 -5.07 9.11 -8.95
CA ASP A 51 -6.11 9.24 -7.91
C ASP A 51 -7.12 8.08 -7.96
N ALA A 52 -7.16 7.37 -9.08
CA ALA A 52 -7.84 6.10 -9.31
C ALA A 52 -6.92 4.90 -9.04
N ARG A 53 -5.76 5.13 -8.39
CA ARG A 53 -5.12 4.15 -7.49
C ARG A 53 -6.23 3.36 -6.81
N ALA A 54 -6.25 2.05 -7.02
CA ALA A 54 -7.45 1.23 -6.98
C ALA A 54 -8.40 1.62 -5.82
N LYS A 55 -9.50 2.31 -6.15
CA LYS A 55 -10.55 2.65 -5.18
C LYS A 55 -11.33 1.37 -4.87
N LEU A 56 -10.74 0.53 -4.02
CA LEU A 56 -11.33 -0.69 -3.49
C LEU A 56 -12.16 -0.42 -2.23
N ALA A 57 -12.44 0.86 -1.94
CA ALA A 57 -13.25 1.21 -0.80
C ALA A 57 -14.64 0.57 -0.95
N ARG A 58 -15.05 -0.23 0.04
CA ARG A 58 -16.28 -1.06 0.04
C ARG A 58 -16.34 -2.15 -1.03
N ALA A 59 -15.20 -2.52 -1.63
CA ALA A 59 -15.17 -3.65 -2.55
C ALA A 59 -15.30 -4.96 -1.76
N ASP A 60 -16.14 -5.88 -2.26
CA ASP A 60 -16.12 -7.27 -1.83
C ASP A 60 -14.97 -7.98 -2.55
N LEU A 61 -13.90 -8.27 -1.82
CA LEU A 61 -12.76 -9.03 -2.31
C LEU A 61 -12.73 -10.45 -1.73
N ALA A 62 -13.83 -10.92 -1.12
CA ALA A 62 -13.93 -12.22 -0.47
C ALA A 62 -13.71 -13.41 -1.42
N ARG A 63 -13.87 -13.19 -2.73
CA ARG A 63 -13.67 -14.20 -3.78
C ARG A 63 -12.88 -13.67 -4.98
N ALA A 64 -12.22 -12.53 -4.82
CA ALA A 64 -11.41 -11.97 -5.90
C ALA A 64 -10.16 -12.83 -6.10
N ASP A 65 -9.90 -13.24 -7.34
CA ASP A 65 -8.59 -13.75 -7.71
C ASP A 65 -7.63 -12.55 -7.79
N LEU A 66 -6.78 -12.43 -6.77
CA LEU A 66 -5.76 -11.38 -6.66
C LEU A 66 -4.39 -11.85 -7.17
N THR A 67 -4.35 -13.01 -7.86
CA THR A 67 -3.16 -13.47 -8.56
C THR A 67 -2.71 -12.38 -9.53
N ASP A 68 -1.46 -11.96 -9.39
CA ASP A 68 -0.86 -10.90 -10.19
C ASP A 68 -1.38 -9.46 -9.99
N ALA A 69 -2.28 -9.23 -9.02
CA ALA A 69 -2.80 -7.89 -8.73
C ALA A 69 -1.74 -6.97 -8.09
N ASP A 70 -1.68 -5.71 -8.55
CA ASP A 70 -0.92 -4.65 -7.89
C ASP A 70 -1.88 -3.81 -7.03
N LEU A 71 -1.74 -3.94 -5.71
CA LEU A 71 -2.53 -3.21 -4.72
C LEU A 71 -1.80 -1.96 -4.20
N THR A 72 -0.64 -1.60 -4.75
CA THR A 72 0.15 -0.46 -4.27
C THR A 72 -0.70 0.82 -4.25
N ASP A 73 -0.70 1.49 -3.11
CA ASP A 73 -1.47 2.72 -2.84
C ASP A 73 -3.00 2.60 -2.96
N ALA A 74 -3.56 1.38 -2.97
CA ALA A 74 -5.01 1.19 -2.98
C ALA A 74 -5.67 1.67 -1.68
N ASN A 75 -6.86 2.27 -1.78
CA ASN A 75 -7.68 2.57 -0.61
C ASN A 75 -8.56 1.35 -0.28
N LEU A 76 -8.28 0.68 0.83
CA LEU A 76 -8.95 -0.54 1.28
C LEU A 76 -10.02 -0.30 2.35
N THR A 77 -10.45 0.95 2.55
CA THR A 77 -11.46 1.30 3.57
C THR A 77 -12.77 0.54 3.33
N ASP A 78 -13.30 -0.14 4.35
CA ASP A 78 -14.51 -0.97 4.29
C ASP A 78 -14.47 -2.14 3.27
N ALA A 79 -13.30 -2.48 2.70
CA ALA A 79 -13.18 -3.63 1.81
C ALA A 79 -13.27 -4.95 2.59
N ASP A 80 -13.90 -5.98 2.02
CA ASP A 80 -13.82 -7.33 2.59
C ASP A 80 -12.47 -7.98 2.23
N LEU A 81 -11.54 -7.95 3.18
CA LEU A 81 -10.18 -8.49 3.04
C LEU A 81 -10.01 -9.86 3.72
N THR A 82 -11.10 -10.54 4.08
CA THR A 82 -11.10 -11.81 4.80
C THR A 82 -10.17 -12.87 4.16
N PRO A 83 -10.16 -13.09 2.83
CA PRO A 83 -9.28 -14.08 2.22
C PRO A 83 -7.79 -13.71 2.30
N ILE A 84 -7.46 -12.42 2.19
CA ILE A 84 -6.07 -11.94 2.32
C ILE A 84 -5.59 -12.16 3.75
N ARG A 85 -6.43 -11.81 4.73
CA ARG A 85 -6.15 -12.08 6.15
C ARG A 85 -5.93 -13.57 6.39
N ASP A 86 -6.77 -14.43 5.85
CA ASP A 86 -6.67 -15.88 6.03
C ASP A 86 -5.40 -16.45 5.39
N ASP A 87 -5.01 -15.97 4.22
CA ASP A 87 -3.71 -16.32 3.60
C ASP A 87 -2.54 -15.83 4.46
N ILE A 88 -2.62 -14.62 5.04
CA ILE A 88 -1.60 -14.13 5.99
C ILE A 88 -1.52 -15.06 7.21
N TRP A 89 -2.65 -15.43 7.81
CA TRP A 89 -2.68 -16.33 8.96
C TRP A 89 -2.10 -17.72 8.65
N ALA A 90 -2.31 -18.24 7.45
CA ALA A 90 -1.68 -19.47 7.00
C ALA A 90 -0.13 -19.36 7.02
N VAL A 91 0.41 -18.20 6.62
CA VAL A 91 1.87 -17.92 6.70
C VAL A 91 2.34 -17.87 8.13
N LEU A 92 1.67 -17.08 8.96
CA LEU A 92 2.04 -16.91 10.36
C LEU A 92 2.03 -18.27 11.07
N SER A 93 1.09 -19.15 10.72
CA SER A 93 1.00 -20.51 11.24
C SER A 93 2.14 -21.43 10.80
N SER A 94 2.74 -21.19 9.63
CA SER A 94 3.96 -21.90 9.20
C SER A 94 5.23 -21.42 9.92
N ALA A 95 5.17 -20.23 10.52
CA ALA A 95 6.30 -19.59 11.20
C ALA A 95 5.89 -18.89 12.52
N PRO A 96 5.35 -19.66 13.48
CA PRO A 96 4.70 -19.10 14.66
C PRO A 96 5.67 -18.39 15.62
N ARG A 97 6.93 -18.85 15.68
CA ARG A 97 7.95 -18.28 16.58
C ARG A 97 8.43 -16.90 16.12
N GLU A 98 8.27 -16.61 14.83
CA GLU A 98 8.78 -15.41 14.18
C GLU A 98 7.77 -14.25 14.19
N VAL A 99 6.50 -14.53 14.50
CA VAL A 99 5.42 -13.53 14.49
C VAL A 99 5.67 -12.34 15.42
N PRO A 100 6.21 -12.50 16.66
CA PRO A 100 6.54 -11.35 17.49
C PRO A 100 7.59 -10.40 16.85
N ALA A 101 8.56 -10.96 16.11
CA ALA A 101 9.57 -10.16 15.44
C ALA A 101 8.99 -9.40 14.24
N LEU A 102 8.07 -10.03 13.48
CA LEU A 102 7.33 -9.37 12.40
C LEU A 102 6.50 -8.19 12.92
N ILE A 103 5.76 -8.38 14.02
CA ILE A 103 4.98 -7.33 14.67
C ILE A 103 5.87 -6.13 15.02
N GLN A 104 7.05 -6.39 15.57
CA GLN A 104 7.98 -5.32 15.90
C GLN A 104 8.52 -4.63 14.64
N ALA A 105 8.86 -5.39 13.59
CA ALA A 105 9.31 -4.83 12.33
C ALA A 105 8.26 -3.92 11.66
N LEU A 106 6.97 -4.29 11.74
CA LEU A 106 5.87 -3.45 11.26
C LEU A 106 5.77 -2.14 12.03
N LYS A 107 5.85 -2.18 13.36
CA LYS A 107 5.83 -0.97 14.22
C LYS A 107 7.02 -0.05 13.95
N ASP A 108 8.19 -0.62 13.71
CA ASP A 108 9.43 0.13 13.45
C ASP A 108 9.55 0.63 12.00
N GLY A 109 8.58 0.31 11.12
CA GLY A 109 8.66 0.61 9.69
C GLY A 109 9.82 -0.07 8.97
N ARG A 110 10.28 -1.23 9.48
CA ARG A 110 11.39 -2.00 8.91
C ARG A 110 10.98 -2.94 7.77
N VAL A 111 9.68 -3.15 7.56
CA VAL A 111 9.14 -4.01 6.50
C VAL A 111 9.21 -3.29 5.15
N ASP A 112 9.65 -4.00 4.12
CA ASP A 112 9.64 -3.54 2.72
C ASP A 112 9.23 -4.71 1.83
N GLY A 113 7.95 -4.77 1.48
CA GLY A 113 7.41 -5.81 0.62
C GLY A 113 7.62 -5.56 -0.86
N SER A 114 8.24 -4.43 -1.25
CA SER A 114 8.51 -4.12 -2.66
C SER A 114 9.77 -4.78 -3.22
N THR A 115 10.63 -5.29 -2.34
CA THR A 115 11.87 -5.98 -2.73
C THR A 115 11.76 -7.48 -2.46
N TYR A 116 11.74 -8.29 -3.52
CA TYR A 116 11.83 -9.76 -3.44
C TYR A 116 13.27 -10.31 -3.38
N GLN A 117 14.27 -9.44 -3.53
CA GLN A 117 15.70 -9.77 -3.50
C GLN A 117 16.46 -8.69 -2.71
N GLY A 118 17.49 -9.07 -1.93
CA GLY A 118 18.28 -8.19 -1.06
C GLY A 118 18.35 -8.68 0.39
N GLU A 119 18.63 -7.79 1.37
CA GLU A 119 18.29 -8.01 2.79
C GLU A 119 16.75 -8.06 2.92
N CYS A 120 16.15 -9.17 2.45
CA CYS A 120 14.72 -9.25 2.14
C CYS A 120 13.84 -8.90 3.35
N SER A 121 13.06 -7.83 3.20
CA SER A 121 12.08 -7.36 4.18
C SER A 121 10.64 -7.63 3.75
N CYS A 122 10.42 -8.58 2.83
CA CYS A 122 9.07 -9.13 2.54
C CYS A 122 8.55 -9.94 3.75
N LEU A 123 7.30 -10.41 3.73
CA LEU A 123 6.73 -11.19 4.85
C LEU A 123 7.60 -12.43 5.15
N VAL A 124 7.89 -13.23 4.12
CA VAL A 124 8.75 -14.42 4.21
C VAL A 124 10.21 -14.06 4.50
N GLY A 125 10.69 -12.92 3.99
CA GLY A 125 12.06 -12.42 4.24
C GLY A 125 12.27 -11.99 5.69
N THR A 126 11.29 -11.29 6.28
CA THR A 126 11.29 -10.89 7.69
C THR A 126 11.28 -12.11 8.61
N ILE A 127 10.49 -13.13 8.24
CA ILE A 127 10.47 -14.44 8.92
C ILE A 127 11.83 -15.15 8.78
N ALA A 128 12.43 -15.14 7.59
CA ALA A 128 13.76 -15.72 7.35
C ALA A 128 14.86 -15.04 8.20
N MET A 129 14.84 -13.71 8.26
CA MET A 129 15.77 -12.92 9.10
C MET A 129 15.59 -13.23 10.59
N ALA A 130 14.35 -13.36 11.07
CA ALA A 130 14.09 -13.75 12.46
C ALA A 130 14.66 -15.14 12.80
N ARG A 131 14.74 -16.05 11.82
CA ARG A 131 15.40 -17.35 11.94
C ARG A 131 16.91 -17.32 11.67
N GLY A 132 17.47 -16.19 11.22
CA GLY A 132 18.87 -16.08 10.82
C GLY A 132 19.23 -16.88 9.57
N VAL A 133 18.25 -17.18 8.71
CA VAL A 133 18.45 -17.99 7.49
C VAL A 133 18.13 -17.19 6.23
N PHE A 134 18.76 -17.55 5.12
CA PHE A 134 18.38 -17.02 3.80
C PHE A 134 16.97 -17.53 3.43
N TYR A 135 16.11 -16.67 2.89
CA TYR A 135 14.70 -17.02 2.61
C TYR A 135 14.53 -18.22 1.65
N GLY A 136 15.51 -18.47 0.77
CA GLY A 136 15.55 -19.66 -0.09
C GLY A 136 15.76 -20.99 0.65
N ASN A 137 16.15 -20.94 1.93
CA ASN A 137 16.45 -22.08 2.79
C ASN A 137 15.40 -22.27 3.91
N LEU A 138 14.25 -21.59 3.84
CA LEU A 138 13.15 -21.80 4.79
C LEU A 138 12.47 -23.16 4.52
N GLU A 139 12.73 -24.14 5.38
CA GLU A 139 11.97 -25.39 5.38
C GLU A 139 10.48 -25.12 5.69
N GLY A 140 9.60 -25.62 4.84
CA GLY A 140 8.14 -25.52 5.01
C GLY A 140 7.49 -24.22 4.53
N LEU A 141 8.26 -23.18 4.19
CA LEU A 141 7.74 -21.89 3.72
C LEU A 141 8.49 -21.42 2.47
N LYS A 142 7.93 -21.68 1.29
CA LYS A 142 8.48 -21.19 0.02
C LYS A 142 7.93 -19.79 -0.27
N ALA A 143 8.81 -18.86 -0.61
CA ALA A 143 8.40 -17.58 -1.17
C ALA A 143 7.54 -17.82 -2.41
N ASN A 144 6.30 -17.35 -2.39
CA ASN A 144 5.37 -17.44 -3.52
C ASN A 144 4.77 -16.06 -3.73
N SER A 145 5.35 -15.32 -4.68
CA SER A 145 5.00 -13.93 -4.96
C SER A 145 3.60 -13.75 -5.51
N SER A 146 2.94 -14.79 -6.01
CA SER A 146 1.58 -14.69 -6.56
C SER A 146 0.48 -14.81 -5.51
N ARG A 147 0.79 -15.27 -4.28
CA ARG A 147 -0.23 -15.48 -3.25
C ARG A 147 -0.73 -14.15 -2.65
N PRO A 148 -1.99 -14.12 -2.17
CA PRO A 148 -2.62 -12.90 -1.69
C PRO A 148 -1.84 -12.15 -0.60
N ALA A 149 -1.23 -12.86 0.36
CA ALA A 149 -0.47 -12.20 1.42
C ALA A 149 0.77 -11.45 0.90
N GLU A 150 1.54 -12.03 -0.02
CA GLU A 150 2.73 -11.34 -0.55
C GLU A 150 2.32 -10.14 -1.41
N ARG A 151 1.25 -10.29 -2.20
CA ARG A 151 0.65 -9.19 -2.99
C ARG A 151 0.17 -8.04 -2.10
N PHE A 152 -0.41 -8.37 -0.95
CA PHE A 152 -0.79 -7.38 0.05
C PHE A 152 0.44 -6.67 0.64
N PHE A 153 1.49 -7.42 1.01
CA PHE A 153 2.70 -6.84 1.58
C PHE A 153 3.49 -5.96 0.60
N MET A 154 3.31 -6.10 -0.72
CA MET A 154 3.87 -5.16 -1.71
C MET A 154 3.41 -3.70 -1.50
N GLY A 155 2.25 -3.50 -0.86
CA GLY A 155 1.76 -2.18 -0.45
C GLY A 155 2.47 -1.57 0.76
N ILE A 156 3.42 -2.26 1.39
CA ILE A 156 4.20 -1.77 2.53
C ILE A 156 5.62 -1.44 2.07
N ARG A 157 6.04 -0.19 2.24
CA ARG A 157 7.37 0.31 1.90
C ARG A 157 8.20 0.55 3.15
N ARG A 158 9.53 0.53 2.99
CA ARG A 158 10.44 0.88 4.08
C ARG A 158 10.12 2.27 4.65
N GLY A 159 9.94 2.35 5.95
CA GLY A 159 9.52 3.56 6.66
C GLY A 159 8.02 3.65 6.94
N ASP A 160 7.19 2.77 6.35
CA ASP A 160 5.76 2.73 6.62
C ASP A 160 5.47 2.16 8.01
N THR A 161 4.80 2.96 8.85
CA THR A 161 4.32 2.52 10.17
C THR A 161 2.80 2.34 10.13
N PRO A 162 2.20 1.69 11.15
CA PRO A 162 0.74 1.58 11.27
C PRO A 162 0.01 2.92 11.27
N GLU A 163 0.67 3.99 11.68
CA GLU A 163 0.12 5.35 11.71
C GLU A 163 0.16 6.02 10.33
N THR A 164 1.07 5.61 9.44
CA THR A 164 1.29 6.25 8.13
C THR A 164 0.81 5.41 6.95
N SER A 165 0.59 4.11 7.13
CA SER A 165 0.21 3.18 6.07
C SER A 165 -0.92 2.26 6.48
N GLN A 166 -2.04 2.29 5.73
CA GLN A 166 -3.17 1.39 5.92
C GLN A 166 -2.75 -0.09 5.80
N PHE A 167 -1.81 -0.40 4.90
CA PHE A 167 -1.28 -1.75 4.73
C PHE A 167 -0.53 -2.20 5.97
N SER A 168 0.35 -1.34 6.52
CA SER A 168 1.09 -1.63 7.75
C SER A 168 0.15 -1.76 8.96
N ALA A 169 -0.89 -0.92 9.06
CA ALA A 169 -1.90 -0.99 10.11
C ALA A 169 -2.69 -2.31 10.11
N LEU A 170 -3.18 -2.72 8.93
CA LEU A 170 -3.92 -3.97 8.76
C LEU A 170 -3.03 -5.19 9.01
N ALA A 171 -1.81 -5.20 8.46
CA ALA A 171 -0.83 -6.27 8.69
C ALA A 171 -0.53 -6.43 10.20
N LEU A 172 -0.32 -5.32 10.90
CA LEU A 172 -0.08 -5.33 12.34
C LEU A 172 -1.29 -5.91 13.07
N LYS A 173 -2.49 -5.39 12.80
CA LYS A 173 -3.73 -5.86 13.43
C LYS A 173 -3.90 -7.37 13.25
N TRP A 174 -3.82 -7.87 12.03
CA TRP A 174 -4.02 -9.30 11.74
C TRP A 174 -2.94 -10.19 12.35
N SER A 175 -1.70 -9.72 12.43
CA SER A 175 -0.61 -10.44 13.09
C SER A 175 -0.83 -10.51 14.60
N GLN A 176 -1.34 -9.43 15.20
CA GLN A 176 -1.70 -9.37 16.62
C GLN A 176 -2.88 -10.29 16.93
N ASP A 177 -3.95 -10.22 16.12
CA ASP A 177 -5.15 -11.06 16.24
C ASP A 177 -4.78 -12.56 16.18
N TRP A 178 -3.89 -12.93 15.25
CA TRP A 178 -3.38 -14.31 15.15
C TRP A 178 -2.61 -14.73 16.41
N LEU A 179 -1.72 -13.86 16.91
CA LEU A 179 -0.90 -14.16 18.09
C LEU A 179 -1.76 -14.37 19.34
N ASP A 180 -2.79 -13.56 19.52
CA ASP A 180 -3.73 -13.66 20.63
C ASP A 180 -4.61 -14.92 20.51
N ALA A 181 -5.02 -15.28 19.28
CA ALA A 181 -5.71 -16.55 19.03
C ALA A 181 -4.85 -17.77 19.38
N MET A 182 -3.57 -17.76 19.01
CA MET A 182 -2.63 -18.84 19.32
C MET A 182 -2.36 -18.96 20.82
N ARG A 183 -2.20 -17.83 21.52
CA ARG A 183 -2.10 -17.80 22.98
C ARG A 183 -3.34 -18.35 23.66
N SER A 184 -4.53 -18.02 23.15
CA SER A 184 -5.79 -18.52 23.71
C SER A 184 -5.97 -20.02 23.48
N ALA A 185 -5.52 -20.54 22.33
CA ALA A 185 -5.66 -21.96 21.97
C ALA A 185 -4.62 -22.88 22.63
N PHE A 186 -3.40 -22.38 22.89
CA PHE A 186 -2.26 -23.20 23.32
C PHE A 186 -1.54 -22.70 24.58
N GLY A 187 -2.03 -21.63 25.20
CA GLY A 187 -1.42 -20.98 26.37
C GLY A 187 -1.96 -21.43 27.73
N GLN A 188 -2.25 -22.73 27.90
CA GLN A 188 -2.36 -23.37 29.22
C GLN A 188 -1.14 -24.25 29.48
#